data_AF-A0A0K8JKJ3-F1
#
_entry.id   AF-A0A0K8JKJ3-F1
#
_cell.length_a   1.000
_cell.length_b   1.000
_cell.length_c   1.000
_cell.angle_alpha   90.00
_cell.angle_beta   90.00
_cell.angle_gamma   90.00
#
_symmetry.space_group_name_H-M   'P 1'
#
loop_
_entity.id
_entity.type
_entity.pdbx_description
1 polymer ?
#
loop_
_entity_poly.entity_id
_entity_poly.type
_entity_poly.pdbx_seq_one_letter_code
_entity_poly.pdbx_strand_id
1 'polypeptide(L)' 'MADVKVLREKVLGITKELREAVDVSIELRKQSPEDKEEVIVIWESFLKDFFGYVKQRSKEAKDNLLSGISWTRLKLF' A
#
# COMPACT_ATOMS: atom_id res chain seq x y z
N MET A 1 22.18 13.06 -1.02
CA MET A 1 21.48 13.09 0.28
C MET A 1 20.02 12.75 0.04
N ALA A 2 19.40 11.94 0.88
CA ALA A 2 17.95 11.74 0.82
C ALA A 2 17.25 13.04 1.25
N ASP A 3 16.30 13.51 0.44
CA ASP A 3 15.50 14.72 0.68
C ASP A 3 14.02 14.31 0.76
N VAL A 4 13.26 14.97 1.64
CA VAL A 4 11.80 14.84 1.73
C VAL A 4 11.14 15.07 0.36
N LYS A 5 11.70 15.94 -0.48
CA LYS A 5 11.22 16.13 -1.86
C LYS A 5 11.31 14.85 -2.68
N VAL A 6 12.43 14.14 -2.62
CA VAL A 6 12.64 12.87 -3.34
C VAL A 6 11.68 11.80 -2.83
N LEU A 7 11.47 11.72 -1.51
CA LEU A 7 10.47 10.80 -0.94
C LEU A 7 9.06 11.12 -1.44
N ARG A 8 8.68 12.40 -1.48
CA ARG A 8 7.38 12.84 -1.96
C ARG A 8 7.16 12.46 -3.43
N GLU A 9 8.16 12.68 -4.28
CA GLU A 9 8.08 12.32 -5.71
C GLU A 9 7.92 10.80 -5.90
N LYS A 10 8.65 9.99 -5.14
CA LYS A 10 8.52 8.52 -5.18
C LYS A 10 7.13 8.06 -4.74
N VAL A 11 6.63 8.57 -3.62
CA VAL A 11 5.29 8.21 -3.12
C VAL A 11 4.20 8.67 -4.08
N LEU A 12 4.35 9.84 -4.71
CA LEU A 12 3.38 10.33 -5.69
C LEU A 12 3.33 9.44 -6.94
N GLY A 13 4.48 8.98 -7.43
CA GLY A 13 4.55 8.00 -8.53
C GLY A 13 3.82 6.71 -8.20
N ILE A 14 4.13 6.10 -7.05
CA ILE A 14 3.47 4.88 -6.58
C ILE A 14 1.96 5.09 -6.41
N THR A 15 1.56 6.25 -5.88
CA THR A 15 0.14 6.57 -5.67
C THR A 15 -0.65 6.60 -6.99
N LYS A 16 -0.03 7.03 -8.09
CA LYS A 16 -0.67 7.01 -9.40
C LYS A 16 -0.93 5.58 -9.87
N GLU A 17 0.09 4.72 -9.83
CA GLU A 17 -0.04 3.32 -10.24
C GLU A 17 -1.04 2.55 -9.36
N LEU A 18 -1.04 2.81 -8.05
CA LEU A 18 -2.01 2.21 -7.13
C LEU A 18 -3.46 2.61 -7.45
N ARG A 19 -3.71 3.84 -7.88
CA ARG A 19 -5.06 4.27 -8.29
C ARG A 19 -5.53 3.51 -9.52
N GLU A 20 -4.69 3.39 -10.53
CA GLU A 20 -4.98 2.63 -11.74
C GLU A 20 -5.24 1.14 -11.42
N ALA A 21 -4.45 0.55 -10.53
CA ALA A 21 -4.66 -0.83 -10.08
C ALA A 21 -6.00 -1.02 -9.32
N VAL A 22 -6.42 -0.03 -8.52
CA VAL A 22 -7.73 -0.04 -7.85
C VAL A 22 -8.86 0.05 -8.86
N ASP A 23 -8.76 0.92 -9.88
CA ASP A 23 -9.78 1.03 -10.92
C ASP A 23 -9.94 -0.28 -11.70
N VAL A 24 -8.84 -0.92 -12.08
CA VAL A 24 -8.87 -2.26 -12.72
C VAL A 24 -9.49 -3.31 -11.78
N SER A 25 -9.15 -3.27 -10.49
CA SER A 25 -9.72 -4.18 -9.49
C SER A 25 -11.25 -4.06 -9.39
N ILE A 26 -11.79 -2.84 -9.48
CA ILE A 26 -13.24 -2.61 -9.46
C ILE A 26 -13.91 -3.27 -10.65
N GLU A 27 -13.33 -3.15 -11.85
CA GLU A 27 -13.88 -3.76 -13.06
C GLU A 27 -13.80 -5.29 -13.02
N LEU A 28 -12.66 -5.86 -12.60
CA LEU A 28 -12.50 -7.32 -12.45
C LEU A 28 -13.50 -7.91 -11.46
N ARG A 29 -13.70 -7.26 -10.30
CA ARG A 29 -14.64 -7.73 -9.27
C ARG A 29 -16.10 -7.74 -9.72
N LYS A 30 -16.45 -7.05 -10.81
CA LYS A 30 -17.81 -7.08 -11.40
C LYS A 30 -17.98 -8.20 -12.43
N GLN A 31 -16.89 -8.76 -12.96
CA GLN A 31 -16.94 -9.74 -14.05
C GLN A 31 -17.44 -11.10 -13.57
N SER A 32 -16.85 -11.63 -12.49
CA SER A 32 -17.21 -12.93 -11.94
C SER A 32 -16.88 -13.04 -10.44
N PRO A 33 -17.52 -13.97 -9.70
CA PRO A 33 -17.11 -14.34 -8.35
C PRO A 33 -15.66 -14.82 -8.26
N GLU A 34 -15.18 -15.56 -9.26
CA GLU A 34 -13.83 -16.11 -9.32
C GLU A 34 -12.78 -14.99 -9.44
N ASP A 35 -12.99 -14.04 -10.35
CA ASP A 35 -12.11 -12.87 -10.50
C ASP A 35 -12.10 -12.00 -9.23
N LYS A 36 -13.24 -11.93 -8.54
CA LYS A 36 -13.33 -11.22 -7.25
C LYS A 36 -12.45 -11.86 -6.18
N GLU A 37 -12.41 -13.19 -6.09
CA GLU A 37 -11.53 -13.91 -5.16
C GLU A 37 -10.05 -13.69 -5.52
N GLU A 38 -9.70 -13.79 -6.80
CA GLU A 38 -8.32 -13.56 -7.26
C GLU A 38 -7.85 -12.13 -6.94
N VAL A 39 -8.71 -11.13 -7.16
CA VAL A 39 -8.41 -9.73 -6.77
C VAL A 39 -8.15 -9.61 -5.27
N ILE A 40 -8.89 -10.33 -4.41
CA ILE A 40 -8.65 -10.32 -2.96
C ILE A 40 -7.26 -10.86 -2.66
N VAL A 41 -6.90 -12.02 -3.23
CA VAL A 41 -5.59 -12.66 -3.00
C VAL A 41 -4.43 -11.74 -3.43
N ILE A 42 -4.57 -11.06 -4.57
CA ILE A 42 -3.56 -10.10 -5.07
C ILE A 42 -3.36 -8.97 -4.06
N TRP A 43 -4.44 -8.36 -3.57
CA TRP A 43 -4.34 -7.27 -2.59
C TRP A 43 -3.81 -7.74 -1.23
N GLU A 44 -4.20 -8.93 -0.77
CA GLU A 44 -3.67 -9.52 0.46
C GLU A 44 -2.15 -9.73 0.37
N SER A 45 -1.68 -10.28 -0.75
CA SER A 45 -0.25 -10.48 -1.02
C SER A 45 0.52 -9.15 -1.00
N PHE A 46 0.03 -8.15 -1.73
CA PHE A 46 0.65 -6.82 -1.76
C PHE A 46 0.73 -6.17 -0.37
N LEU A 47 -0.38 -6.18 0.39
CA LEU A 47 -0.41 -5.57 1.71
C LEU A 47 0.52 -6.29 2.69
N LYS A 48 0.55 -7.63 2.64
CA LYS A 48 1.46 -8.43 3.46
C LYS A 48 2.91 -8.09 3.17
N ASP A 49 3.30 -8.02 1.91
CA ASP A 49 4.67 -7.71 1.51
C ASP A 49 5.06 -6.28 1.88
N PHE A 50 4.17 -5.31 1.63
CA PHE A 50 4.41 -3.91 1.96
C PHE A 50 4.59 -3.68 3.47
N PHE A 51 3.63 -4.13 4.29
CA PHE A 51 3.72 -3.96 5.74
C PHE A 51 4.84 -4.82 6.33
N GLY A 52 5.07 -6.02 5.78
CA GLY A 52 6.18 -6.89 6.14
C GLY A 52 7.53 -6.19 5.97
N TYR A 53 7.74 -5.56 4.82
CA TYR A 53 8.95 -4.80 4.54
C TYR A 53 9.10 -3.60 5.47
N VAL A 54 8.06 -2.79 5.67
CA VAL A 54 8.11 -1.64 6.60
C VAL A 54 8.47 -2.09 8.02
N LYS A 55 7.87 -3.19 8.50
CA LYS A 55 8.17 -3.75 9.82
C LYS A 55 9.60 -4.26 9.92
N GLN A 56 10.09 -4.96 8.89
CA GLN A 56 11.47 -5.43 8.83
C GLN A 56 12.45 -4.24 8.91
N ARG A 57 12.25 -3.21 8.09
CA ARG A 57 13.11 -2.02 8.07
C ARG A 57 13.04 -1.23 9.37
N SER A 58 11.87 -1.17 10.01
CA SER A 58 11.72 -0.56 11.34
C SER A 58 12.60 -1.26 12.38
N LYS A 59 12.60 -2.60 12.37
CA LYS A 59 13.44 -3.39 13.28
C LYS A 59 14.92 -3.18 13.02
N GLU A 60 15.34 -3.21 11.76
CA GLU A 60 16.73 -3.02 11.34
C GLU A 60 17.25 -1.61 11.68
N ALA A 61 16.41 -0.59 11.48
CA ALA A 61 16.73 0.80 11.80
C ALA A 61 16.63 1.13 13.30
N LYS A 62 16.06 0.23 14.12
CA LYS A 62 15.68 0.48 15.52
C LYS A 62 14.80 1.71 15.69
N ASP A 63 13.97 1.99 14.69
CA ASP A 63 13.04 3.12 14.64
C ASP A 63 11.68 2.61 14.18
N ASN A 64 10.60 2.99 14.88
CA ASN A 64 9.27 2.61 14.48
C ASN A 64 8.79 3.55 13.37
N LEU A 65 8.95 3.13 12.11
CA LEU A 65 8.62 3.94 10.93
C LEU A 65 7.12 4.25 10.79
N LEU A 66 6.27 3.56 11.54
CA LEU A 66 4.83 3.83 11.61
C LEU A 66 4.44 4.68 12.83
N SER A 67 5.39 4.98 13.72
CA SER A 67 5.14 5.87 14.85
C SER A 67 4.80 7.29 14.37
N GLY A 68 3.87 7.95 15.06
CA GLY A 68 3.40 9.29 14.67
C GLY A 68 2.39 9.31 13.51
N ILE A 69 2.20 8.19 12.78
CA ILE A 69 1.09 8.05 11.83
C ILE A 69 -0.21 7.91 12.62
N SER A 70 -1.15 8.81 12.35
CA SER A 70 -2.47 8.77 12.98
C SER A 70 -3.41 7.94 12.13
N TRP A 71 -3.70 6.74 12.61
CA TRP A 71 -4.69 5.85 12.03
C TRP A 71 -6.10 6.45 12.05
N THR A 72 -6.41 7.26 13.07
CA THR A 72 -7.68 7.99 13.16
C THR A 72 -7.83 9.07 12.08
N ARG A 73 -6.73 9.74 11.67
CA ARG A 73 -6.74 10.67 10.53
C ARG A 73 -6.86 9.98 9.18
N LEU A 74 -6.44 8.71 9.08
CA LEU A 74 -6.54 7.93 7.85
C LEU A 74 -7.98 7.53 7.51
N LYS A 75 -8.91 7.56 8.48
CA LYS A 75 -10.33 7.19 8.30
C LYS A 75 -10.50 5.86 7.55
N LEU A 76 -9.66 4.89 7.87
CA LEU A 76 -9.82 3.54 7.36
C LEU A 76 -10.89 2.90 8.25
N PHE A 77 -12.07 2.69 7.66
CA PHE A 77 -13.34 2.23 8.26
C PHE A 77 -14.13 3.29 9.03
#